data_AF-A0A6J4QF26-F1
#
_entry.id   AF-A0A6J4QF26-F1
#
_cell.length_a   1.000
_cell.length_b   1.000
_cell.length_c   1.000
_cell.angle_alpha   90.00
_cell.angle_beta   90.00
_cell.angle_gamma   90.00
#
_symmetry.space_group_name_H-M   'P 1'
#
loop_
_entity.id
_entity.type
_entity.pdbx_description
1 polymer ?
#
loop_
_entity_poly.entity_id
_entity_poly.type
_entity_poly.pdbx_seq_one_letter_code
_entity_poly.pdbx_strand_id
1 'polypeptide(L)' 'APNQLWVTDITEHPTREGKVYCAVVLDVHSRRVVGWSIDSSPR' A
#
# COMPACT_ATOMS: atom_id res chain seq x y z
N ALA A 1 -15.49 0.11 14.54
CA ALA A 1 -15.52 -1.35 14.32
C ALA A 1 -14.64 -1.70 13.10
N PRO A 2 -14.31 -2.98 12.81
CA PRO A 2 -13.62 -3.34 11.57
C PRO A 2 -14.39 -2.85 10.32
N ASN A 3 -13.68 -2.60 9.21
CA ASN A 3 -14.24 -2.24 7.91
C ASN A 3 -15.05 -0.94 7.88
N GLN A 4 -14.67 0.04 8.71
CA GLN A 4 -15.33 1.35 8.76
C GLN A 4 -14.41 2.53 8.40
N LEU A 5 -13.10 2.35 8.54
CA LEU A 5 -12.10 3.34 8.17
C LEU A 5 -10.88 2.64 7.63
N TRP A 6 -10.48 3.05 6.43
CA TRP A 6 -9.28 2.59 5.76
C TRP A 6 -8.36 3.77 5.51
N VAL A 7 -7.06 3.51 5.63
CA VAL A 7 -6.01 4.45 5.23
C VAL A 7 -5.17 3.81 4.16
N THR A 8 -4.63 4.64 3.27
CA THR A 8 -3.76 4.23 2.19
C THR A 8 -2.51 5.08 2.18
N ASP A 9 -1.41 4.48 1.74
CA ASP A 9 -0.18 5.16 1.41
C ASP A 9 0.47 4.50 0.19
N ILE A 10 1.30 5.28 -0.52
CA ILE A 10 2.14 4.78 -1.62
C ILE A 10 3.58 5.07 -1.24
N THR A 11 4.36 4.02 -1.04
CA THR A 11 5.80 4.12 -0.75
C THR A 11 6.63 3.74 -1.96
N GLU A 12 7.60 4.58 -2.32
CA GLU A 12 8.62 4.28 -3.32
C GLU A 12 9.74 3.42 -2.71
N HIS A 13 10.11 2.34 -3.38
CA HIS A 13 11.22 1.48 -3.01
C HIS A 13 12.27 1.43 -4.14
N PRO A 14 13.54 1.79 -3.86
CA PRO A 14 14.62 1.62 -4.83
C PRO A 14 15.01 0.14 -4.97
N THR A 15 15.25 -0.29 -6.19
CA THR A 15 15.76 -1.64 -6.53
C THR A 15 16.97 -1.54 -7.47
N ARG A 16 17.59 -2.66 -7.81
CA ARG A 16 18.69 -2.70 -8.80
C ARG A 16 18.23 -2.41 -10.23
N GLU A 17 16.95 -2.60 -10.53
CA GLU A 17 16.36 -2.49 -11.88
C GLU A 17 15.59 -1.18 -12.08
N GLY A 18 15.54 -0.33 -11.05
CA GLY A 18 14.75 0.89 -11.03
C GLY A 18 13.92 1.02 -9.75
N LYS A 19 12.94 1.91 -9.76
CA LYS A 19 12.03 2.13 -8.63
C LYS A 19 10.77 1.28 -8.79
N VAL A 20 10.23 0.80 -7.69
CA VAL A 20 8.88 0.24 -7.62
C VAL A 20 8.07 1.00 -6.58
N TYR A 21 6.76 1.01 -6.73
CA TYR A 21 5.83 1.67 -5.83
C TYR A 21 4.92 0.61 -5.22
N CYS A 22 4.84 0.60 -3.89
CA CYS A 22 3.95 -0.27 -3.13
C CYS A 22 2.78 0.56 -2.60
N ALA A 23 1.57 0.25 -3.05
CA ALA A 23 0.34 0.81 -2.52
C ALA A 23 -0.27 -0.17 -1.52
N VAL A 24 -0.64 0.30 -0.33
CA VAL A 24 -1.20 -0.56 0.74
C VAL A 24 -2.46 0.08 1.31
N VAL A 25 -3.52 -0.73 1.48
CA VAL A 25 -4.73 -0.34 2.20
C VAL A 25 -4.75 -1.05 3.56
N LEU A 26 -4.79 -0.27 4.64
CA LEU A 26 -4.90 -0.77 6.01
C LEU A 26 -6.29 -0.53 6.58
N ASP A 27 -6.86 -1.55 7.22
CA ASP A 27 -7.98 -1.36 8.13
C ASP A 27 -7.49 -0.79 9.46
N VAL A 28 -7.98 0.42 9.81
CA VAL A 28 -7.47 1.17 10.96
C VAL A 28 -7.75 0.46 12.29
N HIS A 29 -8.88 -0.24 12.38
CA HIS A 29 -9.27 -0.92 13.60
C HIS A 29 -8.44 -2.18 13.85
N SER A 30 -8.31 -3.05 12.86
CA SER A 30 -7.62 -4.34 12.97
C SER A 30 -6.12 -4.27 12.72
N ARG A 31 -5.63 -3.16 12.13
CA ARG A 31 -4.26 -2.97 11.65
C ARG A 31 -3.81 -4.01 10.62
N ARG A 32 -4.76 -4.63 9.91
CA ARG A 32 -4.49 -5.61 8.86
C ARG A 32 -4.41 -4.94 7.50
N VAL A 33 -3.53 -5.45 6.66
CA VAL A 33 -3.53 -5.16 5.21
C VAL A 33 -4.75 -5.84 4.61
N VAL A 34 -5.63 -5.06 3.99
CA VAL A 34 -6.86 -5.54 3.34
C VAL A 34 -6.79 -5.46 1.81
N GLY A 35 -5.76 -4.81 1.27
CA GLY A 35 -5.45 -4.76 -0.15
C GLY A 35 -4.07 -4.17 -0.39
N TRP A 36 -3.43 -4.53 -1.50
CA TRP A 36 -2.13 -4.01 -1.90
C TRP A 36 -1.89 -4.17 -3.41
N SER A 37 -0.97 -3.38 -3.96
CA SER A 37 -0.48 -3.50 -5.33
C SER A 37 0.98 -3.05 -5.42
N ILE A 38 1.74 -3.61 -6.35
CA ILE A 38 3.10 -3.20 -6.68
C ILE A 38 3.20 -2.98 -8.19
N ASP A 39 3.74 -1.83 -8.59
CA ASP A 39 4.03 -1.53 -9.99
C ASP A 39 5.33 -0.70 -10.11
N SER A 40 5.93 -0.75 -11.28
CA SER A 40 7.03 0.11 -11.73
C SER A 40 6.59 1.56 -12.00
N SER A 41 5.27 1.82 -12.04
CA SER A 41 4.68 3.15 -12.23
C SER A 41 3.76 3.53 -11.07
N PRO A 42 3.71 4.81 -10.67
CA PRO A 42 2.84 5.27 -9.58
C PRO A 42 1.42 5.66 -10.05
N ARG A 43 1.02 5.33 -11.30
CA ARG A 43 -0.25 5.74 -11.89
C ARG A 43 -1.33 4.67 -11.79
#